data_AF-A0A498H1K7-F1
#
_entry.id   AF-A0A498H1K7-F1
#
_cell.length_a   1.000
_cell.length_b   1.000
_cell.length_c   1.000
_cell.angle_alpha   90.00
_cell.angle_beta   90.00
_cell.angle_gamma   90.00
#
_symmetry.space_group_name_H-M   'P 1'
#
loop_
_entity.id
_entity.type
_entity.pdbx_description
1 polymer ?
#
loop_
_entity_poly.entity_id
_entity_poly.type
_entity_poly.pdbx_seq_one_letter_code
_entity_poly.pdbx_strand_id
1 'polypeptide(L)'
;MPLDEVDEVIDRLEALLEGTTIAEQSARLQVAVLEERNPPLSKTYEMTVDMEHDAAVRSELGSLGFEYYPFGEDAMSSLWISEEYGLMVFLEFDANDGRFYTFRLVSFDVISEAEEISE
;
A
#
# COMPACT_ATOMS: atom_id res chain seq x y z
N MET A 1 5.44 -20.60 -9.34
CA MET A 1 5.20 -19.63 -10.42
C MET A 1 6.47 -19.42 -11.23
N PRO A 2 6.42 -18.96 -12.49
CA PRO A 2 7.60 -18.45 -13.19
C PRO A 2 8.14 -17.22 -12.44
N LEU A 3 9.46 -17.09 -12.33
CA LEU A 3 10.08 -15.91 -11.68
C LEU A 3 9.70 -14.60 -12.39
N ASP A 4 9.55 -14.66 -13.72
CA ASP A 4 9.19 -13.49 -14.54
C ASP A 4 7.84 -12.87 -14.14
N GLU A 5 6.88 -13.70 -13.70
CA GLU A 5 5.55 -13.23 -13.28
C GLU A 5 5.59 -12.55 -11.89
N VAL A 6 6.43 -13.06 -10.99
CA VAL A 6 6.66 -12.45 -9.67
C VAL A 6 7.38 -11.11 -9.82
N ASP A 7 8.40 -11.05 -10.69
CA ASP A 7 9.13 -9.81 -10.98
C ASP A 7 8.21 -8.73 -11.58
N GLU A 8 7.29 -9.09 -12.49
CA GLU A 8 6.28 -8.17 -13.03
C GLU A 8 5.34 -7.61 -11.94
N VAL A 9 4.94 -8.44 -10.96
CA VAL A 9 4.13 -7.99 -9.82
C VAL A 9 4.93 -7.05 -8.94
N ILE A 10 6.20 -7.34 -8.68
CA ILE A 10 7.08 -6.47 -7.89
C ILE A 10 7.23 -5.11 -8.57
N ASP A 11 7.57 -5.06 -9.86
CA ASP A 11 7.72 -3.82 -10.64
C ASP A 11 6.43 -2.99 -10.61
N ARG A 12 5.28 -3.65 -10.71
CA ARG A 12 3.96 -3.00 -10.65
C ARG A 12 3.66 -2.41 -9.28
N LEU A 13 4.00 -3.11 -8.21
CA LEU A 13 3.86 -2.60 -6.84
C LEU A 13 4.77 -1.41 -6.60
N GLU A 14 6.02 -1.46 -7.04
CA GLU A 14 6.95 -0.33 -6.93
C GLU A 14 6.42 0.90 -7.70
N ALA A 15 5.93 0.71 -8.93
CA ALA A 15 5.37 1.80 -9.74
C ALA A 15 4.11 2.42 -9.10
N LEU A 16 3.22 1.61 -8.53
CA LEU A 16 2.04 2.08 -7.80
C LEU A 16 2.46 2.97 -6.62
N LEU A 17 3.43 2.53 -5.84
CA LEU A 17 3.85 3.20 -4.61
C LEU A 17 4.64 4.48 -4.91
N GLU A 18 5.49 4.47 -5.93
CA GLU A 18 6.14 5.68 -6.44
C GLU A 18 5.10 6.70 -6.91
N GLY A 19 4.13 6.27 -7.71
CA GLY A 19 3.04 7.14 -8.19
C GLY A 19 2.22 7.74 -7.05
N THR A 20 1.92 6.94 -6.02
CA THR A 20 1.20 7.37 -4.81
C THR A 20 2.01 8.41 -4.03
N THR A 21 3.32 8.22 -3.90
CA THR A 21 4.21 9.17 -3.23
C THR A 21 4.26 10.51 -3.96
N ILE A 22 4.36 10.50 -5.29
CA ILE A 22 4.36 11.73 -6.11
C ILE A 22 3.02 12.46 -5.99
N ALA A 23 1.91 11.72 -6.05
CA ALA A 23 0.57 12.28 -5.95
C ALA A 23 0.32 12.91 -4.57
N GLU A 24 0.78 12.27 -3.48
CA GLU A 24 0.71 12.83 -2.12
C GLU A 24 1.53 14.12 -1.99
N GLN A 25 2.76 14.15 -2.50
CA GLN A 25 3.58 15.38 -2.51
C GLN A 25 2.88 16.52 -3.27
N SER A 26 2.27 16.21 -4.42
CA SER A 26 1.51 17.19 -5.18
C SER A 26 0.27 17.68 -4.43
N ALA A 27 -0.42 16.78 -3.73
CA ALA A 27 -1.60 17.12 -2.93
C ALA A 27 -1.23 18.04 -1.76
N ARG A 28 -0.10 17.79 -1.08
CA ARG A 28 0.40 18.64 0.01
C ARG A 28 0.69 20.06 -0.45
N LEU A 29 1.28 20.22 -1.65
CA LEU A 29 1.47 21.55 -2.24
C LEU A 29 0.13 22.25 -2.48
N GLN A 30 -0.88 21.50 -2.94
CA GLN A 30 -2.22 22.05 -3.19
C GLN A 30 -2.96 22.40 -1.88
N VAL A 31 -2.80 21.58 -0.84
CA VAL A 31 -3.29 21.83 0.53
C VAL A 31 -2.66 23.13 1.05
N ALA A 32 -1.33 23.27 1.02
CA ALA A 32 -0.66 24.49 1.49
C ALA A 32 -1.16 25.77 0.80
N VAL A 33 -1.36 25.71 -0.53
CA VAL A 33 -1.95 26.84 -1.28
C VAL A 33 -3.39 27.12 -0.87
N LEU A 34 -4.17 26.08 -0.57
CA LEU A 34 -5.56 26.21 -0.12
C LEU A 34 -5.65 26.67 1.34
N GLU A 35 -4.72 26.31 2.22
CA GLU A 35 -4.73 26.76 3.61
C GLU A 35 -4.66 28.28 3.71
N GLU A 36 -3.83 28.92 2.89
CA GLU A 36 -3.70 30.38 2.87
C GLU A 36 -4.93 31.09 2.30
N ARG A 37 -5.65 30.45 1.37
CA ARG A 37 -6.71 31.11 0.57
C ARG A 37 -8.12 30.70 0.98
N ASN A 38 -8.31 29.46 1.42
CA ASN A 38 -9.59 28.86 1.79
C ASN A 38 -9.38 27.64 2.72
N PRO A 39 -9.13 27.86 4.03
CA PRO A 39 -8.82 26.78 4.98
C PRO A 39 -9.87 25.66 5.05
N PRO A 40 -11.20 25.94 5.02
CA PRO A 40 -12.20 24.88 4.97
C PRO A 40 -12.07 23.96 3.75
N LEU A 41 -11.82 24.56 2.57
CA LEU A 41 -11.62 23.79 1.34
C LEU A 41 -10.33 22.97 1.38
N SER A 42 -9.27 23.51 1.99
CA SER A 42 -8.02 22.78 2.21
C SER A 42 -8.26 21.47 2.97
N LYS A 43 -8.98 21.55 4.09
CA LYS A 43 -9.29 20.38 4.91
C LYS A 43 -10.17 19.35 4.18
N THR A 44 -11.15 19.80 3.40
CA THR A 44 -11.96 18.88 2.59
C THR A 44 -11.12 18.21 1.50
N TYR A 45 -10.25 18.97 0.84
CA TYR A 45 -9.37 18.46 -0.20
C TYR A 45 -8.39 17.41 0.36
N GLU A 46 -7.73 17.72 1.48
CA GLU A 46 -6.84 16.79 2.19
C GLU A 46 -7.56 15.48 2.52
N MET A 47 -8.74 15.54 3.16
CA MET A 47 -9.51 14.34 3.50
C MET A 47 -9.91 13.51 2.26
N THR A 48 -10.30 14.16 1.17
CA THR A 48 -10.66 13.45 -0.07
C THR A 48 -9.46 12.75 -0.67
N VAL A 49 -8.33 13.45 -0.78
CA VAL A 49 -7.12 12.87 -1.37
C VAL A 49 -6.58 11.71 -0.53
N ASP A 50 -6.57 11.84 0.80
CA ASP A 50 -6.18 10.76 1.71
C ASP A 50 -7.03 9.50 1.50
N MET A 51 -8.35 9.67 1.31
CA MET A 51 -9.27 8.56 1.04
C MET A 51 -9.06 7.95 -0.35
N GLU A 52 -8.79 8.77 -1.37
CA GLU A 52 -8.55 8.30 -2.73
C GLU A 52 -7.24 7.52 -2.85
N HIS A 53 -6.16 7.97 -2.20
CA HIS A 53 -4.89 7.25 -2.15
C HIS A 53 -5.04 5.89 -1.46
N ASP A 54 -5.69 5.86 -0.28
CA ASP A 54 -5.92 4.61 0.45
C ASP A 54 -6.77 3.63 -0.37
N ALA A 55 -7.81 4.13 -1.06
CA ALA A 55 -8.63 3.30 -1.92
C ALA A 55 -7.87 2.76 -3.14
N ALA A 56 -7.01 3.58 -3.77
CA ALA A 56 -6.22 3.16 -4.92
C ALA A 56 -5.23 2.05 -4.56
N VAL A 57 -4.48 2.20 -3.47
CA VAL A 57 -3.51 1.19 -3.01
C VAL A 57 -4.20 -0.11 -2.66
N ARG A 58 -5.31 -0.05 -1.91
CA ARG A 58 -6.11 -1.23 -1.54
C ARG A 58 -6.71 -1.93 -2.74
N SER A 59 -7.25 -1.17 -3.70
CA SER A 59 -7.83 -1.71 -4.92
C SER A 59 -6.79 -2.44 -5.75
N GLU A 60 -5.59 -1.88 -5.88
CA GLU A 60 -4.52 -2.47 -6.67
C GLU A 60 -4.01 -3.77 -6.02
N LEU A 61 -3.71 -3.74 -4.71
CA LEU A 61 -3.29 -4.92 -3.96
C LEU A 61 -4.34 -6.04 -4.01
N GLY A 62 -5.61 -5.71 -3.83
CA GLY A 62 -6.71 -6.68 -3.97
C GLY A 62 -6.81 -7.25 -5.40
N SER A 63 -6.55 -6.44 -6.43
CA SER A 63 -6.53 -6.91 -7.83
C SER A 63 -5.37 -7.86 -8.13
N LEU A 64 -4.28 -7.74 -7.37
CA LEU A 64 -3.11 -8.61 -7.41
C LEU A 64 -3.23 -9.81 -6.46
N GLY A 65 -4.42 -10.08 -5.91
CA GLY A 65 -4.65 -11.25 -5.05
C GLY A 65 -4.00 -11.15 -3.67
N PHE A 66 -3.63 -9.95 -3.22
CA PHE A 66 -3.19 -9.76 -1.84
C PHE A 66 -4.38 -9.67 -0.89
N GLU A 67 -4.30 -10.42 0.19
CA GLU A 67 -5.27 -10.38 1.28
C GLU A 67 -4.82 -9.40 2.37
N TYR A 68 -5.78 -8.66 2.93
CA TYR A 68 -5.54 -7.68 3.99
C TYR A 68 -5.51 -8.33 5.37
N TYR A 69 -4.46 -8.05 6.13
CA TYR A 69 -4.29 -8.42 7.52
C TYR A 69 -4.10 -7.16 8.38
N PRO A 70 -4.95 -6.93 9.39
CA PRO A 70 -4.71 -5.85 10.34
C PRO A 70 -3.39 -6.14 11.09
N PHE A 71 -2.49 -5.15 11.11
CA PHE A 71 -1.17 -5.26 11.72
C PHE A 71 -0.89 -4.01 12.55
N GLY A 72 -0.41 -4.19 13.78
CA GLY A 72 -0.19 -3.09 14.73
C GLY A 72 -1.39 -2.80 15.63
N GLU A 73 -1.16 -1.98 16.67
CA GLU A 73 -2.22 -1.48 17.57
C GLU A 73 -2.88 -0.21 17.03
N ASP A 74 -2.22 0.49 16.11
CA ASP A 74 -2.76 1.66 15.43
C ASP A 74 -3.31 1.29 14.05
N ALA A 75 -4.23 2.12 13.55
CA ALA A 75 -4.77 1.98 12.20
C ALA A 75 -3.78 2.49 11.12
N MET A 76 -2.53 2.74 11.49
CA MET A 76 -1.50 3.37 10.65
C MET A 76 -0.65 2.34 9.91
N SER A 77 -0.71 1.08 10.32
CA SER A 77 -0.01 -0.02 9.68
C SER A 77 -0.98 -1.04 9.07
N SER A 78 -0.59 -1.62 7.94
CA SER A 78 -1.31 -2.71 7.30
C SER A 78 -0.35 -3.73 6.72
N LEU A 79 -0.76 -5.00 6.79
CA LEU A 79 -0.05 -6.12 6.22
C LEU A 79 -0.88 -6.73 5.11
N TRP A 80 -0.24 -6.99 3.99
CA TRP A 80 -0.86 -7.60 2.82
C TRP A 80 -0.06 -8.82 2.41
N ILE A 81 -0.72 -9.95 2.22
CA ILE A 81 -0.04 -11.20 1.89
C ILE A 81 -0.67 -11.79 0.64
N SER A 82 0.15 -12.14 -0.33
CA SER A 82 -0.24 -13.01 -1.44
C SER A 82 0.48 -14.34 -1.31
N GLU A 83 -0.27 -15.39 -0.96
CA GLU A 83 0.23 -16.77 -1.02
C GLU A 83 0.46 -17.23 -2.46
N GLU A 84 -0.27 -16.66 -3.41
CA GLU A 84 -0.07 -16.92 -4.83
C GLU A 84 1.37 -16.56 -5.21
N TYR A 85 1.78 -15.31 -4.99
CA TYR A 85 3.11 -14.81 -5.37
C TYR A 85 4.20 -15.07 -4.32
N GLY A 86 3.85 -15.58 -3.14
CA GLY A 86 4.80 -15.68 -2.01
C GLY A 86 5.33 -14.31 -1.60
N LEU A 87 4.47 -13.28 -1.61
CA LEU A 87 4.85 -11.89 -1.35
C LEU A 87 4.10 -11.33 -0.15
N MET A 88 4.82 -10.55 0.64
CA MET A 88 4.31 -9.85 1.81
C MET A 88 4.66 -8.37 1.69
N VAL A 89 3.63 -7.52 1.75
CA VAL A 89 3.75 -6.07 1.69
C VAL A 89 3.32 -5.49 3.04
N PHE A 90 4.26 -4.85 3.72
CA PHE A 90 3.97 -4.01 4.88
C PHE A 90 3.81 -2.58 4.39
N LEU A 91 2.73 -1.93 4.78
CA LEU A 91 2.49 -0.50 4.54
C LEU A 91 2.28 0.20 5.88
N GLU A 92 3.06 1.21 6.16
CA GLU A 92 2.92 2.08 7.33
C GLU A 92 2.75 3.53 6.84
N PHE A 93 1.80 4.28 7.39
CA PHE A 93 1.62 5.68 7.04
C PHE A 93 1.75 6.63 8.24
N ASP A 94 2.48 7.74 8.04
CA ASP A 94 2.67 8.75 9.08
C ASP A 94 1.58 9.83 9.04
N ALA A 95 0.47 9.61 9.71
CA ALA A 95 -0.63 10.59 9.73
C ALA A 95 -0.28 11.99 10.28
N ASN A 96 0.90 12.21 10.90
CA ASN A 96 1.24 13.53 11.44
C ASN A 96 1.68 14.53 10.37
N ASP A 97 2.34 14.06 9.29
CA ASP A 97 2.84 14.92 8.19
C ASP A 97 2.16 14.60 6.84
N GLY A 98 1.33 13.57 6.80
CA GLY A 98 0.53 13.16 5.65
C GLY A 98 0.63 11.67 5.34
N ARG A 99 -0.23 11.12 4.48
CA ARG A 99 -0.19 9.67 4.20
C ARG A 99 0.97 9.28 3.29
N PHE A 100 2.19 9.32 3.82
CA PHE A 100 3.35 8.71 3.18
C PHE A 100 3.40 7.23 3.53
N TYR A 101 3.26 6.36 2.54
CA TYR A 101 3.44 4.94 2.74
C TYR A 101 4.94 4.62 2.80
N THR A 102 5.45 4.31 3.98
CA THR A 102 6.67 3.51 4.10
C THR A 102 6.27 2.07 3.80
N PHE A 103 6.93 1.45 2.81
CA PHE A 103 6.65 0.07 2.47
C PHE A 103 7.85 -0.84 2.65
N ARG A 104 7.56 -2.09 2.93
CA ARG A 104 8.56 -3.16 2.90
C ARG A 104 7.97 -4.37 2.19
N LEU A 105 8.61 -4.76 1.10
CA LEU A 105 8.30 -5.95 0.35
C LEU A 105 9.21 -7.09 0.81
N VAL A 106 8.64 -8.26 1.07
CA VAL A 106 9.36 -9.47 1.48
C VAL A 106 8.82 -10.65 0.68
N SER A 107 9.71 -11.40 0.03
CA SER A 107 9.39 -12.69 -0.59
C SER A 107 9.50 -13.83 0.42
N PHE A 108 8.62 -14.82 0.35
CA PHE A 108 8.65 -16.03 1.18
C PHE A 108 8.24 -17.27 0.37
N ASP A 109 8.79 -18.42 0.76
CA ASP A 109 8.38 -19.71 0.20
C ASP A 109 7.10 -20.22 0.90
N VAL A 110 6.09 -20.56 0.11
CA VAL A 110 4.85 -21.17 0.62
C VAL A 110 5.05 -22.68 0.67
N ILE A 111 5.16 -23.25 1.87
CA ILE A 111 5.23 -24.69 2.08
C ILE A 111 3.81 -25.21 2.30
N SER A 112 3.24 -25.92 1.32
CA SER A 112 1.94 -26.59 1.48
C SER A 112 2.10 -27.80 2.41
N GLU A 113 1.21 -27.98 3.40
CA GLU A 113 1.08 -29.22 4.16
C GLU A 113 0.55 -30.34 3.24
N ALA A 114 1.40 -30.87 2.36
CA ALA A 114 1.09 -32.03 1.52
C ALA A 114 2.28 -32.98 1.41
N GLU A 115 3.08 -33.06 2.48
CA GLU A 115 3.97 -34.19 2.73
C GLU A 115 3.53 -34.84 4.04
N GLU A 116 2.39 -35.54 4.00
CA GLU A 116 2.24 -36.71 4.88
C GLU A 116 3.38 -37.66 4.51
N ILE A 117 4.44 -37.62 5.32
CA ILE A 117 5.53 -38.58 5.29
C ILE A 117 4.88 -39.94 5.55
N SER A 118 4.62 -40.65 4.46
CA SER A 118 4.16 -42.04 4.50
C SER A 118 5.36 -42.89 4.86
N GLU A 119 5.52 -43.21 6.15
CA GLU A 119 6.31 -44.36 6.62
C GLU A 119 5.40 -45.53 7.01
#